data_AF-A0A0K1TQT1-F1
#
_entry.id   AF-A0A0K1TQT1-F1
#
_cell.length_a   1.000
_cell.length_b   1.000
_cell.length_c   1.000
_cell.angle_alpha   90.00
_cell.angle_beta   90.00
_cell.angle_gamma   90.00
#
_symmetry.space_group_name_H-M   'P 1'
#
loop_
_entity.id
_entity.type
_entity.pdbx_description
1 polymer ?
#
loop_
_entity_poly.entity_id
_entity_poly.type
_entity_poly.pdbx_seq_one_letter_code
_entity_poly.pdbx_strand_id
1 'polypeptide(L)'
;TATQAAEVYNKNANKLDVYGKIKAMHYFSDYDSKDGDQTYVRFGIKGETQINDDLTGYGRWESEFSGNKTESDSSQKTRLAFAGVKLKNYGSFDYGRNLGALYDVEAWTDMFPEFGGDSSAQTDNFMTKRASGLATYRNTDFFGLVDGLDMTLQYQGKNEGREAKKQNGDGVGTSLSYDFGGSDFAVSAAYTSSDRTNDQNLLARGQGSKAEAWATGLKYDANNIYLATMYSETRKMTPISGG
;
A
#
# COMPACT_ATOMS: atom_id res chain seq x y z
N THR A 1 2.74 3.26 14.85
CA THR A 1 3.72 4.28 15.28
C THR A 1 3.92 5.28 14.16
N ALA A 2 3.56 6.53 14.40
CA ALA A 2 3.74 7.64 13.47
C ALA A 2 5.24 7.85 13.20
N THR A 3 5.60 7.93 11.92
CA THR A 3 6.94 8.34 11.49
C THR A 3 6.92 9.85 11.40
N GLN A 4 7.69 10.56 12.24
CA GLN A 4 7.83 12.01 12.10
C GLN A 4 8.72 12.30 10.88
N ALA A 5 8.26 13.18 10.00
CA ALA A 5 9.05 13.69 8.89
C ALA A 5 9.75 14.98 9.32
N ALA A 6 11.00 15.14 8.92
CA ALA A 6 11.77 16.36 9.07
C ALA A 6 11.94 17.00 7.69
N GLU A 7 11.42 18.22 7.52
CA GLU A 7 11.70 19.04 6.35
C GLU A 7 13.17 19.46 6.39
N VAL A 8 13.96 18.99 5.42
CA VAL A 8 15.41 19.27 5.36
C VAL A 8 15.77 20.26 4.25
N TYR A 9 14.84 20.49 3.32
CA TYR A 9 15.01 21.45 2.24
C TYR A 9 13.67 22.06 1.85
N ASN A 10 13.62 23.38 1.74
CA ASN A 10 12.49 24.12 1.24
C ASN A 10 12.97 25.42 0.59
N LYS A 11 13.20 25.38 -0.72
CA LYS A 11 13.71 26.53 -1.48
C LYS A 11 13.29 26.41 -2.94
N ASN A 12 13.02 27.54 -3.58
CA ASN A 12 12.70 27.63 -5.02
C ASN A 12 11.58 26.67 -5.43
N ALA A 13 10.47 26.64 -4.70
CA ALA A 13 9.31 25.77 -4.96
C ALA A 13 9.60 24.26 -4.88
N ASN A 14 10.75 23.87 -4.32
CA ASN A 14 11.11 22.48 -4.07
C ASN A 14 11.16 22.21 -2.56
N LYS A 15 10.48 21.15 -2.13
CA LYS A 15 10.46 20.65 -0.76
C LYS A 15 10.99 19.23 -0.71
N LEU A 16 11.84 18.95 0.28
CA LEU A 16 12.32 17.60 0.58
C LEU A 16 12.15 17.31 2.07
N ASP A 17 11.36 16.29 2.35
CA ASP A 17 11.20 15.71 3.66
C ASP A 17 12.01 14.41 3.75
N VAL A 18 12.73 14.25 4.85
CA VAL A 18 13.36 12.99 5.25
C VAL A 18 12.56 12.44 6.42
N TYR A 19 12.26 11.15 6.39
CA TYR A 19 11.52 10.50 7.48
C TYR A 19 12.06 9.10 7.73
N GLY A 20 11.84 8.60 8.95
CA GLY A 20 12.29 7.28 9.32
C GLY A 20 11.91 6.91 10.74
N LYS A 21 12.13 5.65 11.08
CA LYS A 21 11.97 5.15 12.44
C LYS A 21 12.96 4.02 12.70
N ILE A 22 13.38 3.91 13.95
CA ILE A 22 14.07 2.74 14.49
C ILE A 22 13.06 2.03 15.38
N LYS A 23 12.81 0.75 15.12
CA LYS A 23 11.92 -0.07 15.95
C LYS A 23 12.73 -1.21 16.56
N ALA A 24 13.15 -1.01 17.81
CA ALA A 24 13.71 -2.08 18.64
C ALA A 24 12.57 -2.95 19.14
N MET A 25 12.61 -4.25 18.87
CA MET A 25 11.50 -5.17 19.14
C MET A 25 12.00 -6.58 19.38
N HIS A 26 11.34 -7.30 20.28
CA HIS A 26 11.53 -8.72 20.49
C HIS A 26 10.17 -9.41 20.46
N TYR A 27 10.07 -10.54 19.77
CA TYR A 27 8.91 -11.42 19.83
C TYR A 27 9.14 -12.53 20.83
N PHE A 28 8.11 -12.82 21.62
CA PHE A 28 8.05 -13.98 22.49
C PHE A 28 7.03 -14.96 21.90
N SER A 29 7.47 -16.14 21.49
CA SER A 29 6.60 -17.12 20.83
C SER A 29 7.10 -18.55 21.04
N ASP A 30 6.16 -19.49 21.22
CA ASP A 30 6.47 -20.92 21.19
C ASP A 30 6.87 -21.43 19.79
N TYR A 31 6.72 -20.60 18.76
CA TYR A 31 7.22 -20.88 17.42
C TYR A 31 8.63 -20.29 17.26
N ASP A 32 9.66 -21.12 17.39
CA ASP A 32 11.08 -20.70 17.31
C ASP A 32 11.42 -19.85 16.08
N SER A 33 10.74 -20.08 14.94
CA SER A 33 10.92 -19.30 13.70
C SER A 33 10.42 -17.85 13.77
N LYS A 34 9.67 -17.51 14.83
CA LYS A 34 9.08 -16.18 15.07
C LYS A 34 9.64 -15.53 16.32
N ASP A 35 10.05 -16.32 17.31
CA ASP A 35 10.68 -15.85 18.53
C ASP A 35 12.01 -15.12 18.25
N GLY A 36 12.36 -14.18 19.12
CA GLY A 36 13.65 -13.49 19.08
C GLY A 36 13.59 -12.03 18.64
N ASP A 37 14.77 -11.48 18.37
CA ASP A 37 14.92 -10.09 17.94
C ASP A 37 14.26 -9.84 16.57
N GLN A 38 13.44 -8.78 16.49
CA GLN A 38 12.76 -8.31 15.28
C GLN A 38 13.11 -6.86 14.96
N THR A 39 14.23 -6.36 15.49
CA THR A 39 14.67 -4.98 15.31
C THR A 39 14.84 -4.62 13.84
N TYR A 40 14.32 -3.45 13.45
CA TYR A 40 14.48 -2.92 12.10
C TYR A 40 14.53 -1.39 12.07
N VAL A 41 15.10 -0.86 10.99
CA VAL A 41 15.12 0.58 10.69
C VAL A 41 14.36 0.82 9.39
N ARG A 42 13.54 1.88 9.35
CA ARG A 42 13.00 2.42 8.09
C ARG A 42 13.54 3.81 7.86
N PHE A 43 13.88 4.08 6.61
CA PHE A 43 14.30 5.38 6.15
C PHE A 43 13.63 5.68 4.82
N GLY A 44 13.26 6.94 4.60
CA GLY A 44 12.62 7.36 3.38
C GLY A 44 12.76 8.85 3.14
N ILE A 45 12.47 9.23 1.90
CA ILE A 45 12.41 10.61 1.43
C ILE A 45 11.08 10.84 0.73
N LYS A 46 10.57 12.05 0.86
CA LYS A 46 9.41 12.55 0.11
C LYS A 46 9.78 13.91 -0.47
N GLY A 47 9.76 14.01 -1.79
CA GLY A 47 10.06 15.24 -2.51
C GLY A 47 8.82 15.78 -3.22
N GLU A 48 8.65 17.09 -3.22
CA GLU A 48 7.61 17.80 -3.97
C GLU A 48 8.24 19.01 -4.67
N THR A 49 7.83 19.26 -5.91
CA THR A 49 8.29 20.39 -6.73
C THR A 49 7.09 21.04 -7.40
N GLN A 50 6.86 22.32 -7.12
CA GLN A 50 5.85 23.10 -7.82
C GLN A 50 6.38 23.46 -9.21
N ILE A 51 5.76 22.91 -10.25
CA ILE A 51 6.17 23.12 -11.65
C ILE A 51 5.55 24.43 -12.17
N ASN A 52 4.27 24.65 -11.87
CA ASN A 52 3.56 25.91 -12.08
C ASN A 52 2.39 26.01 -11.06
N ASP A 53 1.49 26.99 -11.23
CA ASP A 53 0.36 27.21 -10.33
C ASP A 53 -0.63 26.03 -10.26
N ASP A 54 -0.59 25.14 -11.25
CA ASP A 54 -1.57 24.08 -11.43
C ASP A 54 -0.97 22.68 -11.24
N LEU A 55 0.33 22.54 -11.51
CA LEU A 55 1.03 21.26 -11.61
C LEU A 55 2.14 21.15 -10.56
N THR A 56 2.07 20.09 -9.76
CA THR A 56 3.10 19.72 -8.78
C THR A 56 3.65 18.35 -9.11
N GLY A 57 4.97 18.22 -9.26
CA GLY A 57 5.65 16.93 -9.31
C GLY A 57 5.96 16.43 -7.91
N TYR A 58 5.91 15.13 -7.68
CA TYR A 58 6.27 14.54 -6.40
C TYR A 58 6.92 13.17 -6.56
N GLY A 59 7.62 12.74 -5.51
CA GLY A 59 8.20 11.41 -5.45
C GLY A 59 8.38 10.95 -4.02
N ARG A 60 8.35 9.62 -3.82
CA ARG A 60 8.57 9.00 -2.52
C ARG A 60 9.40 7.75 -2.66
N TRP A 61 10.36 7.61 -1.76
CA TRP A 61 11.12 6.38 -1.56
C TRP A 61 11.10 6.00 -0.08
N GLU A 62 10.98 4.71 0.22
CA GLU A 62 11.04 4.14 1.57
C GLU A 62 11.77 2.79 1.51
N SER A 63 12.77 2.61 2.36
CA SER A 63 13.51 1.36 2.53
C SER A 63 13.46 0.89 3.98
N GLU A 64 13.48 -0.43 4.17
CA GLU A 64 13.60 -1.10 5.46
C GLU A 64 14.89 -1.91 5.51
N PHE A 65 15.63 -1.75 6.60
CA PHE A 65 16.89 -2.40 6.90
C PHE A 65 16.68 -3.30 8.12
N SER A 66 17.04 -4.57 7.99
CA SER A 66 17.00 -5.52 9.12
C SER A 66 18.07 -5.15 10.14
N GLY A 67 17.69 -5.01 11.41
CA GLY A 67 18.60 -4.74 12.54
C GLY A 67 18.90 -5.99 13.38
N ASN A 68 18.28 -7.12 13.05
CA ASN A 68 18.35 -8.39 13.78
C ASN A 68 19.15 -9.48 13.04
N LYS A 69 20.01 -9.09 12.11
CA LYS A 69 20.82 -10.01 11.27
C LYS A 69 22.30 -9.74 11.46
N THR A 70 23.13 -10.77 11.27
CA THR A 70 24.59 -10.60 11.19
C THR A 70 24.96 -9.77 9.98
N GLU A 71 26.09 -9.07 10.02
CA GLU A 71 26.52 -8.17 8.93
C GLU A 71 26.62 -8.89 7.58
N SER A 72 27.06 -10.16 7.59
CA SER A 72 27.15 -11.04 6.42
C SER A 72 25.80 -11.49 5.83
N ASP A 73 24.70 -11.30 6.56
CA ASP A 73 23.32 -11.70 6.18
C ASP A 73 22.35 -10.49 6.25
N SER A 74 22.90 -9.27 6.21
CA SER A 74 22.09 -8.06 6.23
C SER A 74 21.24 -7.97 4.95
N SER A 75 19.95 -7.70 5.13
CA SER A 75 18.99 -7.57 4.03
C SER A 75 18.32 -6.21 4.06
N GLN A 76 18.12 -5.65 2.87
CA GLN A 76 17.42 -4.40 2.62
C GLN A 76 16.25 -4.67 1.69
N LYS A 77 15.12 -3.98 1.92
CA LYS A 77 13.99 -4.01 0.97
C LYS A 77 13.38 -2.63 0.77
N THR A 78 13.19 -2.29 -0.50
CA THR A 78 12.43 -1.10 -0.90
C THR A 78 10.94 -1.36 -0.72
N ARG A 79 10.30 -0.55 0.12
CA ARG A 79 8.86 -0.63 0.41
C ARG A 79 8.05 0.23 -0.54
N LEU A 80 8.49 1.46 -0.79
CA LEU A 80 7.87 2.41 -1.70
C LEU A 80 8.94 3.03 -2.60
N ALA A 81 8.63 3.21 -3.87
CA ALA A 81 9.48 3.89 -4.84
C ALA A 81 8.62 4.29 -6.04
N PHE A 82 8.08 5.51 -6.00
CA PHE A 82 7.23 6.02 -7.06
C PHE A 82 7.44 7.52 -7.26
N ALA A 83 7.09 7.99 -8.45
CA ALA A 83 7.03 9.41 -8.80
C ALA A 83 5.71 9.69 -9.51
N GLY A 84 5.25 10.93 -9.41
CA GLY A 84 3.97 11.33 -9.95
C GLY A 84 3.82 12.82 -10.12
N VAL A 85 2.65 13.20 -10.63
CA VAL A 85 2.23 14.57 -10.83
C VAL A 85 0.83 14.76 -10.27
N LYS A 86 0.57 15.94 -9.71
CA LYS A 86 -0.74 16.37 -9.24
C LYS A 86 -1.15 17.62 -10.02
N LEU A 87 -2.36 17.61 -10.57
CA LEU A 87 -2.93 18.72 -11.32
C LEU A 87 -4.12 19.30 -10.55
N LYS A 88 -3.91 20.35 -9.76
CA LYS A 88 -4.91 20.98 -8.88
C LYS A 88 -5.88 19.96 -8.25
N ASN A 89 -7.17 20.12 -8.53
CA ASN A 89 -8.29 19.31 -8.07
C ASN A 89 -8.72 18.27 -9.12
N TYR A 90 -8.05 18.23 -10.28
CA TYR A 90 -8.29 17.21 -11.30
C TYR A 90 -7.70 15.86 -10.89
N GLY A 91 -6.81 15.83 -9.92
CA GLY A 91 -6.29 14.61 -9.31
C GLY A 91 -4.78 14.48 -9.47
N SER A 92 -4.29 13.27 -9.19
CA SER A 92 -2.87 12.92 -9.27
C SER A 92 -2.68 11.61 -10.00
N PHE A 93 -1.55 11.50 -10.70
CA PHE A 93 -1.09 10.25 -11.31
C PHE A 93 0.32 9.92 -10.83
N ASP A 94 0.55 8.68 -10.40
CA ASP A 94 1.87 8.17 -10.03
C ASP A 94 2.16 6.81 -10.66
N TYR A 95 3.46 6.53 -10.84
CA TYR A 95 3.94 5.23 -11.29
C TYR A 95 5.10 4.73 -10.43
N GLY A 96 5.06 3.44 -10.08
CA GLY A 96 6.19 2.74 -9.47
C GLY A 96 5.78 1.63 -8.51
N ARG A 97 6.56 1.45 -7.43
CA ARG A 97 6.22 0.58 -6.30
C ARG A 97 5.41 1.36 -5.29
N ASN A 98 4.11 1.11 -5.24
CA ASN A 98 3.15 1.82 -4.39
C ASN A 98 2.16 0.84 -3.73
N LEU A 99 1.17 1.36 -3.01
CA LEU A 99 0.06 0.59 -2.44
C LEU A 99 -1.00 0.30 -3.52
N GLY A 100 -1.48 -0.94 -3.54
CA GLY A 100 -2.57 -1.37 -4.40
C GLY A 100 -3.92 -0.82 -3.94
N ALA A 101 -4.86 -0.67 -4.88
CA ALA A 101 -6.16 -0.02 -4.64
C ALA A 101 -7.00 -0.72 -3.55
N LEU A 102 -6.88 -2.05 -3.38
CA LEU A 102 -7.61 -2.77 -2.33
C LEU A 102 -7.19 -2.31 -0.92
N TYR A 103 -5.94 -1.85 -0.77
CA TYR A 103 -5.41 -1.40 0.51
C TYR A 103 -6.00 -0.06 0.95
N ASP A 104 -6.67 0.69 0.08
CA ASP A 104 -7.41 1.90 0.48
C ASP A 104 -8.56 1.57 1.47
N VAL A 105 -9.07 0.33 1.43
CA VAL A 105 -10.04 -0.21 2.41
C VAL A 105 -9.30 -0.83 3.59
N GLU A 106 -8.37 -1.76 3.33
CA GLU A 106 -7.74 -2.57 4.39
C GLU A 106 -6.88 -1.74 5.35
N ALA A 107 -6.35 -0.61 4.90
CA ALA A 107 -5.56 0.30 5.72
C ALA A 107 -6.32 0.83 6.95
N TRP A 108 -7.65 0.88 6.91
CA TRP A 108 -8.44 1.31 8.08
C TRP A 108 -8.39 0.32 9.24
N THR A 109 -8.08 -0.95 8.98
CA THR A 109 -7.96 -1.96 10.04
C THR A 109 -6.51 -2.32 10.37
N ASP A 110 -5.54 -1.89 9.55
CA ASP A 110 -4.09 -2.09 9.76
C ASP A 110 -3.50 -1.02 10.72
N MET A 111 -4.13 -0.86 11.89
CA MET A 111 -3.85 0.19 12.89
C MET A 111 -3.33 -0.35 14.23
N PHE A 112 -3.11 -1.65 14.32
CA PHE A 112 -2.59 -2.31 15.52
C PHE A 112 -1.12 -1.90 15.82
N PRO A 113 -0.63 -2.14 17.05
CA PRO A 113 0.74 -1.78 17.44
C PRO A 113 1.85 -2.48 16.64
N GLU A 114 1.58 -3.69 16.14
CA GLU A 114 2.54 -4.48 15.36
C GLU A 114 1.89 -5.49 14.40
N PHE A 115 1.01 -6.36 14.91
CA PHE A 115 0.36 -7.40 14.10
C PHE A 115 -0.78 -6.83 13.24
N GLY A 116 -1.38 -7.66 12.39
CA GLY A 116 -2.53 -7.27 11.57
C GLY A 116 -2.17 -6.79 10.16
N GLY A 117 -3.20 -6.50 9.37
CA GLY A 117 -3.06 -6.19 7.95
C GLY A 117 -2.44 -7.33 7.14
N ASP A 118 -2.67 -8.57 7.56
CA ASP A 118 -2.11 -9.82 7.04
C ASP A 118 -3.18 -10.88 6.71
N SER A 119 -4.45 -10.51 6.68
CA SER A 119 -5.54 -11.35 6.16
C SER A 119 -5.46 -11.44 4.62
N SER A 120 -6.15 -10.54 3.91
CA SER A 120 -6.10 -10.43 2.45
C SER A 120 -4.94 -9.55 1.96
N ALA A 121 -4.57 -8.49 2.68
CA ALA A 121 -3.43 -7.63 2.35
C ALA A 121 -2.09 -8.36 2.48
N GLN A 122 -1.48 -8.68 1.34
CA GLN A 122 -0.18 -9.32 1.27
C GLN A 122 0.76 -8.55 0.34
N THR A 123 2.03 -8.41 0.74
CA THR A 123 3.02 -7.68 -0.07
C THR A 123 3.36 -8.48 -1.32
N ASP A 124 3.42 -7.81 -2.46
CA ASP A 124 3.65 -8.42 -3.78
C ASP A 124 2.60 -9.48 -4.15
N ASN A 125 1.38 -9.35 -3.62
CA ASN A 125 0.24 -10.20 -3.95
C ASN A 125 -0.82 -9.37 -4.70
N PHE A 126 -0.68 -9.29 -6.02
CA PHE A 126 -1.53 -8.46 -6.90
C PHE A 126 -1.62 -7.01 -6.38
N MET A 127 -2.82 -6.47 -6.17
CA MET A 127 -3.08 -5.10 -5.68
C MET A 127 -3.63 -5.07 -4.24
N THR A 128 -3.32 -6.09 -3.41
CA THR A 128 -3.84 -6.21 -2.04
C THR A 128 -3.05 -5.38 -1.00
N LYS A 129 -1.76 -5.13 -1.24
CA LYS A 129 -0.89 -4.29 -0.40
C LYS A 129 0.14 -3.58 -1.30
N ARG A 130 1.39 -3.46 -0.86
CA ARG A 130 2.46 -2.90 -1.69
C ARG A 130 2.76 -3.82 -2.87
N ALA A 131 2.87 -3.28 -4.07
CA ALA A 131 3.26 -4.02 -5.26
C ALA A 131 4.06 -3.15 -6.24
N SER A 132 4.71 -3.79 -7.21
CA SER A 132 5.54 -3.11 -8.23
C SER A 132 4.77 -2.88 -9.53
N GLY A 133 5.12 -1.82 -10.26
CA GLY A 133 4.59 -1.54 -11.59
C GLY A 133 3.14 -1.04 -11.57
N LEU A 134 2.77 -0.27 -10.54
CA LEU A 134 1.45 0.32 -10.41
C LEU A 134 1.43 1.69 -11.08
N ALA A 135 0.50 1.90 -12.01
CA ALA A 135 0.09 3.20 -12.51
C ALA A 135 -1.22 3.57 -11.81
N THR A 136 -1.18 4.58 -10.95
CA THR A 136 -2.31 4.93 -10.07
C THR A 136 -2.77 6.34 -10.36
N TYR A 137 -4.04 6.49 -10.71
CA TYR A 137 -4.74 7.76 -10.74
C TYR A 137 -5.61 7.89 -9.49
N ARG A 138 -5.55 9.04 -8.83
CA ARG A 138 -6.36 9.37 -7.65
C ARG A 138 -7.02 10.72 -7.84
N ASN A 139 -8.24 10.86 -7.36
CA ASN A 139 -8.97 12.10 -7.34
C ASN A 139 -9.63 12.29 -5.97
N THR A 140 -9.54 13.50 -5.44
CA THR A 140 -10.16 13.91 -4.17
C THR A 140 -11.36 14.80 -4.46
N ASP A 141 -12.41 14.65 -3.67
CA ASP A 141 -13.70 15.35 -3.79
C ASP A 141 -14.41 15.19 -5.14
N PHE A 142 -14.16 14.06 -5.81
CA PHE A 142 -14.73 13.71 -7.11
C PHE A 142 -14.76 14.89 -8.10
N PHE A 143 -13.59 15.46 -8.39
CA PHE A 143 -13.37 16.62 -9.26
C PHE A 143 -13.98 17.92 -8.72
N GLY A 144 -14.20 17.98 -7.41
CA GLY A 144 -14.91 19.07 -6.72
C GLY A 144 -16.43 18.98 -6.83
N LEU A 145 -16.99 17.87 -7.32
CA LEU A 145 -18.44 17.69 -7.47
C LEU A 145 -19.09 17.13 -6.20
N VAL A 146 -18.36 16.32 -5.43
CA VAL A 146 -18.86 15.66 -4.22
C VAL A 146 -17.78 15.74 -3.15
N ASP A 147 -17.94 16.69 -2.23
CA ASP A 147 -17.06 16.88 -1.08
C ASP A 147 -16.96 15.60 -0.26
N GLY A 148 -15.73 15.14 0.00
CA GLY A 148 -15.44 13.94 0.77
C GLY A 148 -15.46 12.62 -0.01
N LEU A 149 -15.79 12.64 -1.31
CA LEU A 149 -15.77 11.44 -2.18
C LEU A 149 -14.44 11.31 -2.91
N ASP A 150 -13.62 10.38 -2.47
CA ASP A 150 -12.34 10.04 -3.07
C ASP A 150 -12.47 8.86 -4.03
N MET A 151 -11.72 8.91 -5.14
CA MET A 151 -11.67 7.84 -6.14
C MET A 151 -10.23 7.46 -6.50
N THR A 152 -10.01 6.17 -6.70
CA THR A 152 -8.78 5.61 -7.25
C THR A 152 -9.07 4.75 -8.48
N LEU A 153 -8.26 4.91 -9.53
CA LEU A 153 -8.17 4.02 -10.67
C LEU A 153 -6.72 3.55 -10.78
N GLN A 154 -6.51 2.25 -10.94
CA GLN A 154 -5.17 1.68 -10.91
C GLN A 154 -5.01 0.61 -11.98
N TYR A 155 -3.85 0.62 -12.63
CA TYR A 155 -3.39 -0.46 -13.49
C TYR A 155 -2.10 -1.04 -12.91
N GLN A 156 -1.98 -2.36 -12.93
CA GLN A 156 -0.76 -3.08 -12.59
C GLN A 156 -0.27 -3.83 -13.82
N GLY A 157 0.96 -3.52 -14.25
CA GLY A 157 1.62 -4.27 -15.30
C GLY A 157 2.01 -5.68 -14.85
N LYS A 158 2.02 -6.61 -15.79
CA LYS A 158 2.49 -7.99 -15.60
C LYS A 158 3.91 -8.04 -15.02
N ASN A 159 4.10 -8.89 -14.01
CA ASN A 159 5.39 -9.17 -13.40
C ASN A 159 5.63 -10.69 -13.27
N GLU A 160 6.58 -11.21 -14.04
CA GLU A 160 7.01 -12.63 -14.06
C GLU A 160 8.51 -12.78 -13.70
N GLY A 161 9.04 -14.01 -13.69
CA GLY A 161 10.46 -14.28 -13.44
C GLY A 161 10.88 -14.19 -11.97
N ARG A 162 9.91 -14.33 -11.06
CA ARG A 162 10.11 -14.33 -9.59
C ARG A 162 9.30 -15.47 -8.96
N GLU A 163 9.40 -15.64 -7.65
CA GLU A 163 8.58 -16.59 -6.89
C GLU A 163 7.11 -16.53 -7.34
N ALA A 164 6.54 -17.67 -7.77
CA ALA A 164 5.23 -17.71 -8.45
C ALA A 164 4.11 -17.02 -7.65
N LYS A 165 4.13 -17.14 -6.32
CA LYS A 165 3.18 -16.50 -5.40
C LYS A 165 3.25 -14.96 -5.40
N LYS A 166 4.37 -14.40 -5.84
CA LYS A 166 4.61 -12.96 -5.97
C LYS A 166 4.48 -12.47 -7.41
N GLN A 167 4.13 -13.35 -8.35
CA GLN A 167 3.86 -12.95 -9.73
C GLN A 167 2.45 -12.36 -9.87
N ASN A 168 2.22 -11.62 -10.95
CA ASN A 168 0.91 -11.16 -11.36
C ASN A 168 0.89 -10.98 -12.88
N GLY A 169 -0.26 -11.23 -13.51
CA GLY A 169 -0.54 -10.75 -14.86
C GLY A 169 -0.90 -9.27 -14.86
N ASP A 170 -1.32 -8.76 -16.02
CA ASP A 170 -1.88 -7.42 -16.11
C ASP A 170 -3.18 -7.34 -15.30
N GLY A 171 -3.43 -6.20 -14.66
CA GLY A 171 -4.60 -6.06 -13.82
C GLY A 171 -5.08 -4.62 -13.65
N VAL A 172 -6.34 -4.52 -13.24
CA VAL A 172 -7.02 -3.25 -12.96
C VAL A 172 -7.59 -3.26 -11.55
N GLY A 173 -7.56 -2.09 -10.91
CA GLY A 173 -8.09 -1.87 -9.58
C GLY A 173 -8.79 -0.53 -9.48
N THR A 174 -9.78 -0.45 -8.58
CA THR A 174 -10.43 0.80 -8.24
C THR A 174 -10.82 0.82 -6.77
N SER A 175 -10.91 2.01 -6.20
CA SER A 175 -11.49 2.23 -4.88
C SER A 175 -12.32 3.51 -4.88
N LEU A 176 -13.32 3.53 -4.01
CA LEU A 176 -14.12 4.70 -3.66
C LEU A 176 -14.18 4.80 -2.14
N SER A 177 -13.94 5.97 -1.60
CA SER A 177 -14.11 6.25 -0.17
C SER A 177 -14.94 7.51 0.01
N TYR A 178 -15.89 7.48 0.94
CA TYR A 178 -16.75 8.61 1.22
C TYR A 178 -16.82 8.85 2.73
N ASP A 179 -16.39 10.03 3.17
CA ASP A 179 -16.48 10.46 4.56
C ASP A 179 -17.71 11.34 4.86
N PHE A 180 -18.64 11.42 3.90
CA PHE A 180 -19.86 12.23 3.98
C PHE A 180 -19.61 13.72 4.19
N GLY A 181 -18.53 14.26 3.60
CA GLY A 181 -18.18 15.69 3.70
C GLY A 181 -17.55 16.03 5.05
N GLY A 182 -16.63 15.18 5.50
CA GLY A 182 -15.91 15.36 6.77
C GLY A 182 -16.68 14.92 8.02
N SER A 183 -17.62 13.97 7.90
CA SER A 183 -18.28 13.37 9.06
C SER A 183 -17.33 12.47 9.86
N ASP A 184 -17.69 12.17 11.11
CA ASP A 184 -16.94 11.23 11.96
C ASP A 184 -16.94 9.79 11.41
N PHE A 185 -17.81 9.48 10.43
CA PHE A 185 -17.95 8.18 9.80
C PHE A 185 -17.45 8.20 8.36
N ALA A 186 -16.86 7.10 7.90
CA ALA A 186 -16.59 6.93 6.48
C ALA A 186 -16.84 5.50 6.02
N VAL A 187 -17.15 5.36 4.74
CA VAL A 187 -17.29 4.08 4.05
C VAL A 187 -16.26 3.99 2.92
N SER A 188 -15.73 2.80 2.67
CA SER A 188 -14.83 2.57 1.55
C SER A 188 -15.16 1.24 0.88
N ALA A 189 -14.96 1.17 -0.42
CA ALA A 189 -15.06 -0.05 -1.21
C ALA A 189 -13.98 -0.07 -2.28
N ALA A 190 -13.45 -1.25 -2.55
CA ALA A 190 -12.44 -1.46 -3.57
C ALA A 190 -12.67 -2.78 -4.32
N TYR A 191 -12.28 -2.79 -5.59
CA TYR A 191 -12.34 -3.96 -6.46
C TYR A 191 -11.04 -4.07 -7.26
N THR A 192 -10.53 -5.28 -7.42
CA THR A 192 -9.35 -5.57 -8.24
C THR A 192 -9.55 -6.86 -9.04
N SER A 193 -9.05 -6.87 -10.27
CA SER A 193 -9.04 -8.04 -11.16
C SER A 193 -7.72 -8.05 -11.93
N SER A 194 -6.99 -9.15 -11.83
CA SER A 194 -5.73 -9.37 -12.54
C SER A 194 -5.73 -10.73 -13.22
N ASP A 195 -5.04 -10.82 -14.35
CA ASP A 195 -4.71 -12.12 -14.91
C ASP A 195 -3.69 -12.85 -14.01
N ARG A 196 -3.76 -14.18 -14.00
CA ARG A 196 -2.79 -15.05 -13.33
C ARG A 196 -1.75 -15.53 -14.35
N THR A 197 -0.51 -15.69 -13.90
CA THR A 197 0.58 -16.15 -14.75
C THR A 197 0.51 -17.66 -14.99
N ASN A 198 1.29 -18.17 -15.95
CA ASN A 198 1.36 -19.60 -16.20
C ASN A 198 1.98 -20.35 -15.01
N ASP A 199 3.07 -19.82 -14.44
CA ASP A 199 3.74 -20.42 -13.26
C ASP A 199 2.81 -20.52 -12.06
N GLN A 200 1.95 -19.52 -11.86
CA GLN A 200 0.91 -19.53 -10.83
C GLN A 200 -0.10 -20.67 -10.99
N ASN A 201 -0.33 -21.13 -12.22
CA ASN A 201 -1.22 -22.24 -12.52
C ASN A 201 -0.54 -23.60 -12.49
N LEU A 202 0.80 -23.64 -12.44
CA LEU A 202 1.59 -24.85 -12.21
C LEU A 202 1.71 -25.19 -10.72
N LEU A 203 1.34 -24.28 -9.82
CA LEU A 203 1.26 -24.54 -8.39
C LEU A 203 0.19 -25.60 -8.07
N ALA A 204 0.39 -26.33 -6.98
CA ALA A 204 -0.50 -27.40 -6.56
C ALA A 204 -1.92 -26.90 -6.18
N ARG A 205 -2.07 -25.60 -5.87
CA ARG A 205 -3.32 -24.99 -5.42
C ARG A 205 -3.55 -23.64 -6.10
N GLY A 206 -4.83 -23.27 -6.28
CA GLY A 206 -5.22 -21.92 -6.70
C GLY A 206 -5.23 -21.70 -8.22
N GLN A 207 -5.54 -22.72 -9.03
CA GLN A 207 -5.58 -22.61 -10.48
C GLN A 207 -6.69 -21.68 -11.01
N GLY A 208 -6.42 -21.01 -12.13
CA GLY A 208 -7.36 -20.24 -12.93
C GLY A 208 -6.70 -19.10 -13.69
N SER A 209 -7.44 -18.51 -14.62
CA SER A 209 -6.92 -17.42 -15.47
C SER A 209 -6.91 -16.05 -14.80
N LYS A 210 -7.74 -15.82 -13.78
CA LYS A 210 -7.86 -14.54 -13.08
C LYS A 210 -7.79 -14.68 -11.57
N ALA A 211 -7.28 -13.62 -10.95
CA ALA A 211 -7.33 -13.35 -9.52
C ALA A 211 -8.21 -12.11 -9.30
N GLU A 212 -9.24 -12.24 -8.47
CA GLU A 212 -10.20 -11.17 -8.20
C GLU A 212 -10.29 -10.93 -6.69
N ALA A 213 -10.48 -9.69 -6.28
CA ALA A 213 -10.78 -9.36 -4.90
C ALA A 213 -11.69 -8.12 -4.82
N TRP A 214 -12.59 -8.15 -3.87
CA TRP A 214 -13.35 -6.97 -3.46
C TRP A 214 -13.30 -6.83 -1.95
N ALA A 215 -13.31 -5.59 -1.48
CA ALA A 215 -13.32 -5.25 -0.07
C ALA A 215 -14.26 -4.08 0.19
N THR A 216 -14.86 -4.05 1.37
CA THR A 216 -15.59 -2.89 1.89
C THR A 216 -15.20 -2.65 3.34
N GLY A 217 -15.21 -1.39 3.77
CA GLY A 217 -14.85 -0.98 5.11
C GLY A 217 -15.73 0.14 5.61
N LEU A 218 -15.89 0.18 6.93
CA LEU A 218 -16.55 1.24 7.68
C LEU A 218 -15.57 1.70 8.75
N LYS A 219 -15.43 3.02 8.94
CA LYS A 219 -14.68 3.57 10.07
C LYS A 219 -15.48 4.64 10.81
N TYR A 220 -15.20 4.76 12.09
CA TYR A 220 -15.51 5.88 12.97
C TYR A 220 -14.21 6.37 13.60
N ASP A 221 -13.91 7.66 13.47
CA ASP A 221 -12.66 8.26 13.96
C ASP A 221 -12.92 9.64 14.56
N ALA A 222 -13.42 9.65 15.80
CA ALA A 222 -13.73 10.87 16.52
C ALA A 222 -13.73 10.65 18.04
N ASN A 223 -13.65 11.75 18.79
CA ASN A 223 -13.74 11.73 20.26
C ASN A 223 -12.72 10.81 20.95
N ASN A 224 -11.51 10.72 20.37
CA ASN A 224 -10.42 9.81 20.79
C ASN A 224 -10.77 8.31 20.67
N ILE A 225 -11.78 7.97 19.87
CA ILE A 225 -12.19 6.59 19.57
C ILE A 225 -11.92 6.33 18.09
N TYR A 226 -11.18 5.25 17.84
CA TYR A 226 -10.98 4.69 16.51
C TYR A 226 -11.64 3.32 16.44
N LEU A 227 -12.67 3.19 15.62
CA LEU A 227 -13.33 1.92 15.33
C LEU A 227 -13.39 1.71 13.83
N ALA A 228 -12.81 0.61 13.36
CA ALA A 228 -12.85 0.24 11.95
C ALA A 228 -13.19 -1.24 11.79
N THR A 229 -13.93 -1.55 10.74
CA THR A 229 -14.19 -2.91 10.30
C THR A 229 -14.08 -3.00 8.80
N MET A 230 -13.71 -4.17 8.30
CA MET A 230 -13.70 -4.47 6.88
C MET A 230 -14.21 -5.89 6.63
N TYR A 231 -14.73 -6.10 5.44
CA TYR A 231 -15.00 -7.41 4.87
C TYR A 231 -14.37 -7.49 3.49
N SER A 232 -13.70 -8.60 3.18
CA SER A 232 -13.11 -8.85 1.86
C SER A 232 -13.40 -10.27 1.39
N GLU A 233 -13.64 -10.42 0.09
CA GLU A 233 -13.68 -11.71 -0.60
C GLU A 233 -12.58 -11.73 -1.65
N THR A 234 -11.87 -12.85 -1.74
CA THR A 234 -10.82 -13.06 -2.72
C THR A 234 -11.04 -14.35 -3.48
N ARG A 235 -10.69 -14.36 -4.76
CA ARG A 235 -10.76 -15.53 -5.64
C ARG A 235 -9.42 -15.72 -6.29
N LYS A 236 -8.77 -16.86 -6.00
CA LYS A 236 -7.47 -17.25 -6.60
C LYS A 236 -6.40 -16.16 -6.41
N MET A 237 -6.44 -15.47 -5.27
CA MET A 237 -5.54 -14.35 -4.96
C MET A 237 -4.82 -14.56 -3.63
N THR A 238 -5.54 -14.88 -2.55
CA THR A 238 -4.92 -15.10 -1.23
C THR A 238 -3.99 -16.32 -1.24
N PRO A 239 -2.73 -16.18 -0.78
CA PRO A 239 -1.80 -17.30 -0.71
C PRO A 239 -2.31 -18.42 0.20
N ILE A 240 -2.14 -19.67 -0.24
CA ILE A 240 -2.50 -20.85 0.53
C ILE A 240 -1.20 -21.53 1.02
N SER A 241 -1.12 -21.84 2.31
CA SER A 241 0.01 -22.58 2.86
C SER A 241 0.13 -23.97 2.23
N GLY A 242 1.35 -24.41 1.91
CA GLY A 242 1.63 -25.71 1.29
C GLY A 242 1.23 -25.86 -0.19
N GLY A 243 0.91 -24.75 -0.87
CA GLY A 243 0.74 -24.70 -2.34
C GLY A 243 1.78 -23.84 -3.01
#